data_AF-A0A6J4HU03-F1
#
_entry.id   AF-A0A6J4HU03-F1
#
_cell.length_a   1.000
_cell.length_b   1.000
_cell.length_c   1.000
_cell.angle_alpha   90.00
_cell.angle_beta   90.00
_cell.angle_gamma   90.00
#
_symmetry.space_group_name_H-M   'P 1'
#
loop_
_entity.id
_entity.type
_entity.pdbx_description
1 polymer ?
#
loop_
_entity_poly.entity_id
_entity_poly.type
_entity_poly.pdbx_seq_one_letter_code
_entity_poly.pdbx_strand_id
1 'polypeptide(L)'
;MSKRRMGLLGIAGGVLIVLLLLPATGWLVRAQLWMSTGASARSYDPAASGRRHARAAALHPDDLPLQMAYALQRGEASANDDAVVRLRPLLPRGGDEPVLHAAILRFSTAGAVVLWRDEQHLLSASPPAVGTTRRAVPTSANRPETLAAFDASARAGERLDPDNAFFPLMRAVGLMAAGRDGEAIAAVLHAGQKGGWNDYVAETVEGRWRLNLAANGEPGALARTAQFSAELLPHFAVLRSLVRVATVKAIEAERAGHTDEGFAIRRAITRCGAAMRVHSSSYIGSLVGSAISATASTRPGGAPAISEEDGEEQGRKRVAAYRDYLVRSGHGEEGRYFAEEDRMRSEMRAIYTKAEASTEYGLGSLRKLAAWWGTGLLTLVSALWLVAGGVAASLIFRFSARVQDGRPMSPGARRGAVVGLAAAPVCLGLLPPESWWWLAVSLTGAAAIGVAFASRRGRDALPGWRAFATSGAAVAASGMAVTRQANGATAFWIARTDPSAGSTVGADGVTMLLMTALVLAVPLFLLCVGAVISRIVRVPVSVGLARGLRRLAVPGACVLLIVYGGIATATARMEARMRDAVAQQVRHEGRYYAGIAGAAWPGFASSHD
;
A
#
# COMPACT_ATOMS: atom_id res chain seq x y z
N MET A 1 2.52 37.03 31.11
CA MET A 1 1.73 35.79 31.26
C MET A 1 1.70 35.41 32.73
N SER A 2 0.63 34.81 33.25
CA SER A 2 0.67 34.30 34.64
C SER A 2 1.61 33.09 34.73
N LYS A 3 2.31 32.93 35.87
CA LYS A 3 3.23 31.80 36.12
C LYS A 3 2.59 30.44 35.77
N ARG A 4 1.30 30.26 36.07
CA ARG A 4 0.51 29.06 35.73
C ARG A 4 0.47 28.73 34.23
N ARG A 5 0.37 29.74 33.36
CA ARG A 5 0.35 29.52 31.90
C ARG A 5 1.71 29.13 31.34
N MET A 6 2.78 29.67 31.91
CA MET A 6 4.15 29.26 31.56
C MET A 6 4.40 27.81 31.98
N GLY A 7 3.90 27.39 33.15
CA GLY A 7 3.97 25.99 33.57
C GLY A 7 3.26 25.03 32.61
N LEU A 8 2.03 25.34 32.17
CA LEU A 8 1.30 24.52 31.20
C LEU A 8 2.03 24.41 29.85
N LEU A 9 2.56 25.51 29.34
CA LEU A 9 3.37 25.48 28.11
C LEU A 9 4.66 24.67 28.28
N GLY A 10 5.31 24.79 29.44
CA GLY A 10 6.49 23.99 29.77
C GLY A 10 6.19 22.50 29.77
N ILE A 11 5.06 22.08 30.35
CA ILE A 11 4.62 20.68 30.35
C ILE A 11 4.30 20.20 28.93
N ALA A 12 3.47 20.92 28.18
CA ALA A 12 3.07 20.50 26.84
C ALA A 12 4.25 20.49 25.85
N GLY A 13 5.12 21.51 25.92
CA GLY A 13 6.37 21.54 25.16
C GLY A 13 7.32 20.41 25.58
N GLY A 14 7.43 20.14 26.88
CA GLY A 14 8.19 19.01 27.42
C GLY A 14 7.70 17.67 26.88
N VAL A 15 6.38 17.42 26.86
CA VAL A 15 5.79 16.20 26.26
C VAL A 15 6.17 16.07 24.79
N LEU A 16 6.02 17.13 24.00
CA LEU A 16 6.36 17.08 22.57
C LEU A 16 7.85 16.84 22.33
N ILE A 17 8.73 17.47 23.12
CA ILE A 17 10.19 17.28 23.06
C ILE A 17 10.53 15.84 23.43
N VAL A 18 9.97 15.31 24.52
CA VAL A 18 10.18 13.91 24.93
C VAL A 18 9.74 12.96 23.82
N LEU A 19 8.55 13.15 23.24
CA LEU A 19 8.06 12.30 22.14
C LEU A 19 8.94 12.40 20.88
N LEU A 20 9.52 13.56 20.58
CA LEU A 20 10.43 13.76 19.45
C LEU A 20 11.80 13.09 19.66
N LEU A 21 12.29 13.07 20.90
CA LEU A 21 13.58 12.50 21.28
C LEU A 21 13.52 10.98 21.48
N LEU A 22 12.37 10.45 21.91
CA LEU A 22 12.19 9.01 22.08
C LEU A 22 12.25 8.28 20.72
N PRO A 23 13.12 7.28 20.54
CA PRO A 23 13.24 6.55 19.27
C PRO A 23 11.92 5.91 18.79
N ALA A 24 11.10 5.42 19.73
CA ALA A 24 9.84 4.74 19.43
C ALA A 24 8.78 5.67 18.80
N THR A 25 8.74 6.94 19.20
CA THR A 25 7.70 7.90 18.78
C THR A 25 8.25 9.02 17.89
N GLY A 26 9.55 9.31 17.94
CA GLY A 26 10.14 10.48 17.33
C GLY A 26 10.00 10.51 15.81
N TRP A 27 10.13 9.36 15.15
CA TRP A 27 9.90 9.25 13.70
C TRP A 27 8.45 9.55 13.31
N LEU A 28 7.48 9.06 14.09
CA LEU A 28 6.04 9.29 13.89
C LEU A 28 5.71 10.78 14.06
N VAL A 29 6.18 11.40 15.14
CA VAL A 29 5.95 12.82 15.41
C VAL A 29 6.60 13.70 14.33
N ARG A 30 7.83 13.38 13.90
CA ARG A 30 8.49 14.08 12.79
C ARG A 30 7.68 13.93 11.50
N ALA A 31 7.22 12.73 11.16
CA ALA A 31 6.41 12.50 9.98
C ALA A 31 5.09 13.30 10.03
N GLN A 32 4.40 13.32 11.18
CA GLN A 32 3.15 14.07 11.34
C GLN A 32 3.35 15.59 11.35
N LEU A 33 4.42 16.10 11.96
CA LEU A 33 4.81 17.52 11.85
C LEU A 33 5.14 17.89 10.41
N TRP A 34 5.81 16.99 9.70
CA TRP A 34 6.18 17.24 8.32
C TRP A 34 4.97 17.22 7.39
N MET A 35 4.03 16.29 7.59
CA MET A 35 2.72 16.28 6.93
C MET A 35 1.87 17.51 7.27
N SER A 36 1.91 18.00 8.51
CA SER A 36 1.13 19.18 8.93
C SER A 36 1.61 20.49 8.29
N THR A 37 2.82 20.50 7.73
CA THR A 37 3.32 21.63 6.92
C THR A 37 2.98 21.51 5.44
N GLY A 38 2.39 20.39 5.01
CA GLY A 38 2.18 20.02 3.61
C GLY A 38 3.46 19.68 2.84
N ALA A 39 4.58 19.48 3.55
CA ALA A 39 5.83 19.09 2.93
C ALA A 39 5.79 17.66 2.36
N SER A 40 4.87 16.82 2.84
CA SER A 40 4.65 15.45 2.33
C SER A 40 4.20 15.40 0.87
N ALA A 41 3.51 16.43 0.38
CA ALA A 41 3.19 16.54 -1.05
C ALA A 41 4.46 16.81 -1.91
N ARG A 42 5.53 17.33 -1.32
CA ARG A 42 6.83 17.56 -1.98
C ARG A 42 7.83 16.41 -1.80
N SER A 43 7.67 15.50 -0.82
CA SER A 43 8.55 14.31 -0.69
C SER A 43 8.37 13.32 -1.81
N TYR A 44 7.17 13.24 -2.37
CA TYR A 44 6.91 12.39 -3.51
C TYR A 44 7.32 13.13 -4.79
N ASP A 45 8.52 13.70 -4.77
CA ASP A 45 9.27 13.96 -6.00
C ASP A 45 9.90 12.61 -6.37
N PRO A 46 9.37 11.91 -7.40
CA PRO A 46 9.89 10.60 -7.82
C PRO A 46 11.38 10.70 -8.18
N ALA A 47 11.83 11.84 -8.70
CA ALA A 47 13.23 12.07 -9.02
C ALA A 47 14.09 12.20 -7.76
N ALA A 48 13.63 12.92 -6.73
CA ALA A 48 14.34 12.98 -5.44
C ALA A 48 14.38 11.61 -4.75
N SER A 49 13.28 10.85 -4.78
CA SER A 49 13.26 9.48 -4.26
C SER A 49 14.26 8.61 -5.02
N GLY A 50 14.23 8.65 -6.35
CA GLY A 50 15.15 7.90 -7.21
C GLY A 50 16.62 8.24 -6.94
N ARG A 51 16.95 9.53 -6.69
CA ARG A 51 18.30 9.95 -6.27
C ARG A 51 18.70 9.37 -4.90
N ARG A 52 17.80 9.34 -3.92
CA ARG A 52 18.08 8.76 -2.61
C ARG A 52 18.26 7.24 -2.69
N HIS A 53 17.42 6.54 -3.45
CA HIS A 53 17.57 5.10 -3.69
C HIS A 53 18.87 4.78 -4.45
N ALA A 54 19.21 5.56 -5.47
CA ALA A 54 20.48 5.40 -6.19
C ALA A 54 21.69 5.59 -5.27
N ARG A 55 21.65 6.60 -4.40
CA ARG A 55 22.70 6.84 -3.40
C ARG A 55 22.79 5.67 -2.40
N ALA A 56 21.66 5.17 -1.90
CA ALA A 56 21.63 4.03 -1.00
C ALA A 56 22.23 2.78 -1.68
N ALA A 57 21.84 2.47 -2.91
CA ALA A 57 22.43 1.37 -3.67
C ALA A 57 23.93 1.55 -3.88
N ALA A 58 24.41 2.75 -4.20
CA ALA A 58 25.84 3.01 -4.36
C ALA A 58 26.65 2.82 -3.06
N LEU A 59 26.05 3.04 -1.89
CA LEU A 59 26.68 2.84 -0.58
C LEU A 59 26.69 1.37 -0.13
N HIS A 60 25.87 0.52 -0.73
CA HIS A 60 25.73 -0.89 -0.37
C HIS A 60 25.92 -1.82 -1.59
N PRO A 61 27.06 -1.75 -2.29
CA PRO A 61 27.27 -2.49 -3.54
C PRO A 61 27.20 -4.02 -3.39
N ASP A 62 27.46 -4.52 -2.18
CA ASP A 62 27.52 -5.96 -1.87
C ASP A 62 26.20 -6.51 -1.28
N ASP A 63 25.21 -5.66 -0.98
CA ASP A 63 23.87 -6.11 -0.51
C ASP A 63 22.99 -6.45 -1.72
N LEU A 64 23.11 -7.69 -2.21
CA LEU A 64 22.40 -8.15 -3.41
C LEU A 64 20.87 -7.92 -3.34
N PRO A 65 20.14 -8.27 -2.26
CA PRO A 65 18.72 -7.95 -2.13
C PRO A 65 18.41 -6.45 -2.30
N LEU A 66 19.23 -5.56 -1.75
CA LEU A 66 19.09 -4.11 -1.90
C LEU A 66 19.34 -3.68 -3.36
N GLN A 67 20.38 -4.22 -4.01
CA GLN A 67 20.68 -3.95 -5.43
C GLN A 67 19.57 -4.42 -6.35
N MET A 68 19.00 -5.61 -6.09
CA MET A 68 17.86 -6.14 -6.83
C MET A 68 16.64 -5.25 -6.67
N ALA A 69 16.32 -4.83 -5.44
CA ALA A 69 15.21 -3.90 -5.20
C ALA A 69 15.40 -2.58 -5.95
N TYR A 70 16.63 -2.06 -6.00
CA TYR A 70 16.94 -0.84 -6.75
C TYR A 70 16.76 -1.04 -8.25
N ALA A 71 17.24 -2.16 -8.80
CA ALA A 71 17.04 -2.54 -10.20
C ALA A 71 15.54 -2.66 -10.54
N LEU A 72 14.71 -3.15 -9.63
CA LEU A 72 13.27 -3.27 -9.85
C LEU A 72 12.54 -1.91 -9.79
N GLN A 73 12.98 -0.99 -8.92
CA GLN A 73 12.30 0.29 -8.69
C GLN A 73 12.61 1.38 -9.74
N ARG A 74 13.67 1.24 -10.54
CA ARG A 74 14.16 2.29 -11.47
C ARG A 74 13.30 2.49 -12.74
N GLY A 75 12.22 1.74 -12.95
CA GLY A 75 11.37 1.85 -14.14
C GLY A 75 10.13 2.73 -13.94
N GLU A 76 9.70 3.44 -14.98
CA GLU A 76 8.31 3.92 -15.06
C GLU A 76 7.39 2.70 -14.98
N ALA A 77 6.23 2.85 -14.33
CA ALA A 77 5.30 1.75 -14.01
C ALA A 77 4.78 0.95 -15.23
N SER A 78 5.13 1.35 -16.46
CA SER A 78 4.59 0.80 -17.70
C SER A 78 5.47 -0.25 -18.40
N ALA A 79 6.75 -0.45 -18.04
CA ALA A 79 7.62 -1.38 -18.76
C ALA A 79 8.26 -2.45 -17.87
N ASN A 80 7.53 -3.56 -17.64
CA ASN A 80 8.07 -4.74 -16.97
C ASN A 80 9.29 -5.36 -17.70
N ASP A 81 9.37 -5.19 -19.03
CA ASP A 81 10.49 -5.70 -19.84
C ASP A 81 11.83 -5.09 -19.42
N ASP A 82 11.84 -3.86 -18.91
CA ASP A 82 13.07 -3.21 -18.47
C ASP A 82 13.61 -3.80 -17.16
N ALA A 83 12.77 -4.47 -16.34
CA ALA A 83 13.21 -5.04 -15.07
C ALA A 83 14.26 -6.13 -15.28
N VAL A 84 14.04 -7.02 -16.25
CA VAL A 84 14.98 -8.12 -16.58
C VAL A 84 16.30 -7.56 -17.10
N VAL A 85 16.25 -6.52 -17.94
CA VAL A 85 17.44 -5.84 -18.46
C VAL A 85 18.29 -5.24 -17.33
N ARG A 86 17.65 -4.71 -16.28
CA ARG A 86 18.35 -4.13 -15.12
C ARG A 86 18.84 -5.18 -14.11
N LEU A 87 18.21 -6.35 -14.02
CA LEU A 87 18.65 -7.44 -13.13
C LEU A 87 19.86 -8.21 -13.67
N ARG A 88 19.94 -8.46 -14.98
CA ARG A 88 21.03 -9.26 -15.59
C ARG A 88 22.44 -8.74 -15.30
N PRO A 89 22.72 -7.42 -15.29
CA PRO A 89 24.03 -6.89 -14.90
C PRO A 89 24.47 -7.23 -13.47
N LEU A 90 23.56 -7.72 -12.61
CA LEU A 90 23.90 -8.18 -11.26
C LEU A 90 24.43 -9.63 -11.25
N LEU A 91 24.25 -10.41 -12.33
CA LEU A 91 24.69 -11.82 -12.40
C LEU A 91 26.19 -12.03 -12.17
N PRO A 92 27.13 -11.16 -12.62
CA PRO A 92 28.54 -11.34 -12.32
C PRO A 92 28.87 -11.26 -10.82
N ARG A 93 28.00 -10.65 -10.00
CA ARG A 93 28.22 -10.45 -8.56
C ARG A 93 27.34 -11.36 -7.70
N GLY A 94 26.10 -11.60 -8.13
CA GLY A 94 25.10 -12.41 -7.43
C GLY A 94 24.69 -13.66 -8.20
N GLY A 95 25.51 -14.11 -9.15
CA GLY A 95 25.19 -15.23 -10.03
C GLY A 95 25.05 -16.56 -9.30
N ASP A 96 25.65 -16.68 -8.12
CA ASP A 96 25.60 -17.85 -7.24
C ASP A 96 24.43 -17.78 -6.25
N GLU A 97 23.59 -16.75 -6.34
CA GLU A 97 22.43 -16.58 -5.46
C GLU A 97 21.13 -16.92 -6.22
N PRO A 98 20.37 -17.96 -5.81
CA PRO A 98 19.18 -18.40 -6.54
C PRO A 98 18.08 -17.34 -6.61
N VAL A 99 18.03 -16.43 -5.63
CA VAL A 99 17.11 -15.28 -5.57
C VAL A 99 17.17 -14.42 -6.85
N LEU A 100 18.35 -14.19 -7.42
CA LEU A 100 18.53 -13.35 -8.60
C LEU A 100 17.96 -14.01 -9.85
N HIS A 101 18.24 -15.30 -10.03
CA HIS A 101 17.65 -16.10 -11.12
C HIS A 101 16.13 -16.18 -10.99
N ALA A 102 15.61 -16.36 -9.77
CA ALA A 102 14.18 -16.39 -9.54
C ALA A 102 13.50 -15.06 -9.87
N ALA A 103 14.10 -13.93 -9.50
CA ALA A 103 13.60 -12.62 -9.89
C ALA A 103 13.60 -12.42 -11.41
N ILE A 104 14.69 -12.79 -12.11
CA ILE A 104 14.76 -12.72 -13.58
C ILE A 104 13.61 -13.52 -14.20
N LEU A 105 13.38 -14.76 -13.75
CA LEU A 105 12.31 -15.62 -14.24
C LEU A 105 10.92 -15.01 -13.97
N ARG A 106 10.66 -14.52 -12.76
CA ARG A 106 9.37 -13.91 -12.43
C ARG A 106 9.08 -12.70 -13.31
N PHE A 107 10.00 -11.74 -13.38
CA PHE A 107 9.76 -10.51 -14.16
C PHE A 107 9.75 -10.77 -15.67
N SER A 108 10.46 -11.79 -16.18
CA SER A 108 10.31 -12.21 -17.58
C SER A 108 8.89 -12.64 -17.94
N THR A 109 8.13 -13.25 -17.01
CA THR A 109 6.73 -13.65 -17.29
C THR A 109 5.73 -12.49 -17.36
N ALA A 110 6.16 -11.27 -17.07
CA ALA A 110 5.31 -10.09 -17.09
C ALA A 110 5.14 -9.48 -18.51
N GLY A 111 5.82 -10.02 -19.53
CA GLY A 111 5.70 -9.56 -20.91
C GLY A 111 6.66 -10.25 -21.89
N ALA A 112 7.90 -10.48 -21.48
CA ALA A 112 8.93 -11.06 -22.34
C ALA A 112 8.73 -12.56 -22.65
N VAL A 113 8.19 -13.33 -21.70
CA VAL A 113 7.85 -14.75 -21.84
C VAL A 113 6.37 -14.93 -21.54
N VAL A 114 5.58 -15.24 -22.58
CA VAL A 114 4.12 -15.37 -22.48
C VAL A 114 3.74 -16.76 -22.94
N LEU A 115 3.08 -17.54 -22.08
CA LEU A 115 2.50 -18.80 -22.48
C LEU A 115 1.06 -18.60 -22.94
N TRP A 116 0.84 -18.54 -24.25
CA TRP A 116 -0.49 -18.52 -24.86
C TRP A 116 -0.68 -19.76 -25.74
N ARG A 117 -1.62 -20.62 -25.35
CA ARG A 117 -1.89 -21.92 -25.98
C ARG A 117 -3.39 -22.16 -26.02
N ASP A 118 -3.91 -22.63 -27.15
CA ASP A 118 -5.34 -22.87 -27.31
C ASP A 118 -5.82 -23.96 -26.35
N GLU A 119 -4.94 -24.90 -26.01
CA GLU A 119 -5.15 -25.95 -25.02
C GLU A 119 -5.57 -25.42 -23.64
N GLN A 120 -5.17 -24.19 -23.26
CA GLN A 120 -5.54 -23.60 -21.98
C GLN A 120 -7.07 -23.44 -21.82
N HIS A 121 -7.79 -23.32 -22.93
CA HIS A 121 -9.24 -23.15 -22.95
C HIS A 121 -9.99 -24.48 -22.97
N LEU A 122 -9.33 -25.59 -23.31
CA LEU A 122 -9.98 -26.90 -23.40
C LEU A 122 -10.44 -27.44 -22.04
N LEU A 123 -9.90 -26.94 -20.93
CA LEU A 123 -10.34 -27.34 -19.58
C LEU A 123 -11.52 -26.54 -19.05
N SER A 124 -11.85 -25.41 -19.68
CA SER A 124 -12.99 -24.57 -19.29
C SER A 124 -14.30 -25.22 -19.74
N ALA A 125 -15.33 -25.20 -18.89
CA ALA A 125 -16.68 -25.61 -19.28
C ALA A 125 -17.31 -24.60 -20.24
N SER A 126 -16.97 -23.32 -20.08
CA SER A 126 -17.43 -22.25 -20.95
C SER A 126 -16.47 -22.06 -22.13
N PRO A 127 -16.98 -21.99 -23.37
CA PRO A 127 -16.18 -21.53 -24.50
C PRO A 127 -15.62 -20.14 -24.19
N PRO A 128 -14.42 -19.79 -24.67
CA PRO A 128 -13.90 -18.44 -24.51
C PRO A 128 -14.96 -17.46 -25.04
N ALA A 129 -15.29 -16.44 -24.25
CA ALA A 129 -16.31 -15.47 -24.62
C ALA A 129 -16.00 -14.91 -26.01
N VAL A 130 -16.94 -15.04 -26.95
CA VAL A 130 -16.80 -14.57 -28.33
C VAL A 130 -16.47 -13.07 -28.27
N GLY A 131 -15.27 -12.69 -28.72
CA GLY A 131 -14.78 -11.31 -28.64
C GLY A 131 -13.76 -11.03 -27.53
N THR A 132 -13.40 -12.02 -26.69
CA THR A 132 -12.08 -12.03 -26.06
C THR A 132 -11.04 -12.26 -27.15
N THR A 133 -10.80 -11.20 -27.92
CA THR A 133 -9.76 -11.16 -28.94
C THR A 133 -8.51 -11.77 -28.35
N ARG A 134 -7.94 -12.76 -29.05
CA ARG A 134 -6.61 -13.32 -28.79
C ARG A 134 -5.73 -12.14 -28.43
N ARG A 135 -5.46 -11.94 -27.14
CA ARG A 135 -4.78 -10.72 -26.69
C ARG A 135 -3.49 -10.72 -27.48
N ALA A 136 -3.28 -9.71 -28.31
CA ALA A 136 -2.14 -9.70 -29.21
C ALA A 136 -0.90 -9.94 -28.36
N VAL A 137 -0.30 -11.13 -28.51
CA VAL A 137 0.95 -11.46 -27.84
C VAL A 137 1.91 -10.38 -28.33
N PRO A 138 2.55 -9.62 -27.43
CA PRO A 138 3.47 -8.57 -27.85
C PRO A 138 4.45 -9.13 -28.87
N THR A 139 4.72 -8.42 -29.96
CA THR A 139 5.68 -8.86 -31.00
C THR A 139 7.09 -9.06 -30.45
N SER A 140 7.39 -8.52 -29.26
CA SER A 140 8.63 -8.74 -28.52
C SER A 140 8.66 -10.01 -27.66
N ALA A 141 7.51 -10.63 -27.38
CA ALA A 141 7.41 -11.79 -26.50
C ALA A 141 7.96 -13.06 -27.18
N ASN A 142 8.51 -13.97 -26.37
CA ASN A 142 8.97 -15.31 -26.79
C ASN A 142 10.04 -15.30 -27.89
N ARG A 143 10.85 -14.23 -28.01
CA ARG A 143 12.02 -14.25 -28.90
C ARG A 143 12.96 -15.40 -28.53
N PRO A 144 13.57 -16.09 -29.51
CA PRO A 144 14.46 -17.23 -29.23
C PRO A 144 15.56 -16.92 -28.23
N GLU A 145 16.17 -15.73 -28.32
CA GLU A 145 17.22 -15.27 -27.40
C GLU A 145 16.69 -15.09 -25.99
N THR A 146 15.49 -14.51 -25.85
CA THR A 146 14.80 -14.34 -24.55
C THR A 146 14.51 -15.70 -23.92
N LEU A 147 13.97 -16.65 -24.69
CA LEU A 147 13.64 -18.00 -24.19
C LEU A 147 14.89 -18.79 -23.80
N ALA A 148 15.96 -18.73 -24.60
CA ALA A 148 17.24 -19.37 -24.29
C ALA A 148 17.84 -18.80 -22.99
N ALA A 149 17.78 -17.47 -22.83
CA ALA A 149 18.31 -16.81 -21.65
C ALA A 149 17.45 -17.02 -20.40
N PHE A 150 16.14 -17.26 -20.58
CA PHE A 150 15.21 -17.66 -19.53
C PHE A 150 15.48 -19.10 -19.05
N ASP A 151 15.61 -20.05 -19.99
CA ASP A 151 15.98 -21.45 -19.71
C ASP A 151 17.36 -21.57 -19.05
N ALA A 152 18.34 -20.75 -19.46
CA ALA A 152 19.64 -20.67 -18.79
C ALA A 152 19.53 -20.21 -17.32
N SER A 153 18.67 -19.23 -17.02
CA SER A 153 18.44 -18.75 -15.65
C SER A 153 17.72 -19.81 -14.81
N ALA A 154 16.74 -20.52 -15.39
CA ALA A 154 16.06 -21.64 -14.73
C ALA A 154 17.02 -22.75 -14.35
N ARG A 155 17.89 -23.19 -15.27
CA ARG A 155 18.93 -24.19 -14.97
C ARG A 155 19.94 -23.70 -13.94
N ALA A 156 20.32 -22.43 -13.99
CA ALA A 156 21.28 -21.88 -13.03
C ALA A 156 20.69 -21.83 -11.62
N GLY A 157 19.46 -21.32 -11.47
CA GLY A 157 18.75 -21.32 -10.20
C GLY A 157 18.54 -22.73 -9.65
N GLU A 158 18.18 -23.70 -10.49
CA GLU A 158 18.05 -25.10 -10.06
C GLU A 158 19.36 -25.69 -9.56
N ARG A 159 20.51 -25.39 -10.20
CA ARG A 159 21.80 -25.87 -9.68
C ARG A 159 22.14 -25.33 -8.29
N LEU A 160 21.69 -24.12 -8.00
CA LEU A 160 21.94 -23.42 -6.73
C LEU A 160 20.97 -23.85 -5.62
N ASP A 161 19.74 -24.22 -6.00
CA ASP A 161 18.71 -24.73 -5.09
C ASP A 161 18.06 -25.99 -5.70
N PRO A 162 18.75 -27.16 -5.60
CA PRO A 162 18.39 -28.37 -6.33
C PRO A 162 17.08 -29.00 -5.87
N ASP A 163 16.61 -28.70 -4.66
CA ASP A 163 15.39 -29.29 -4.08
C ASP A 163 14.13 -28.45 -4.34
N ASN A 164 14.25 -27.34 -5.07
CA ASN A 164 13.17 -26.37 -5.27
C ASN A 164 12.45 -26.57 -6.61
N ALA A 165 11.15 -26.90 -6.54
CA ALA A 165 10.28 -27.13 -7.69
C ALA A 165 10.06 -25.90 -8.57
N PHE A 166 10.31 -24.68 -8.05
CA PHE A 166 10.09 -23.44 -8.78
C PHE A 166 10.88 -23.38 -10.09
N PHE A 167 12.19 -23.66 -10.05
CA PHE A 167 13.06 -23.55 -11.21
C PHE A 167 12.72 -24.49 -12.37
N PRO A 168 12.52 -25.81 -12.17
CA PRO A 168 12.12 -26.70 -13.25
C PRO A 168 10.69 -26.40 -13.77
N LEU A 169 9.76 -25.92 -12.95
CA LEU A 169 8.47 -25.44 -13.44
C LEU A 169 8.60 -24.19 -14.31
N MET A 170 9.43 -23.23 -13.90
CA MET A 170 9.73 -22.07 -14.74
C MET A 170 10.42 -22.50 -16.04
N ARG A 171 11.33 -23.48 -16.00
CA ARG A 171 11.91 -24.06 -17.21
C ARG A 171 10.82 -24.63 -18.15
N ALA A 172 9.86 -25.36 -17.60
CA ALA A 172 8.72 -25.88 -18.37
C ALA A 172 7.88 -24.77 -19.02
N VAL A 173 7.66 -23.64 -18.34
CA VAL A 173 7.02 -22.45 -18.93
C VAL A 173 7.75 -22.00 -20.21
N GLY A 174 9.08 -21.83 -20.13
CA GLY A 174 9.88 -21.37 -21.26
C GLY A 174 9.90 -22.36 -22.42
N LEU A 175 10.03 -23.66 -22.12
CA LEU A 175 10.01 -24.73 -23.12
C LEU A 175 8.65 -24.82 -23.83
N MET A 176 7.56 -24.69 -23.09
CA MET A 176 6.21 -24.74 -23.67
C MET A 176 5.89 -23.48 -24.47
N ALA A 177 6.38 -22.31 -24.03
CA ALA A 177 6.32 -21.08 -24.82
C ALA A 177 7.13 -21.19 -26.13
N ALA A 178 8.19 -22.00 -26.14
CA ALA A 178 8.98 -22.35 -27.34
C ALA A 178 8.34 -23.45 -28.21
N GLY A 179 7.20 -24.03 -27.81
CA GLY A 179 6.57 -25.17 -28.51
C GLY A 179 7.29 -26.51 -28.33
N ARG A 180 8.22 -26.62 -27.37
CA ARG A 180 8.98 -27.83 -27.05
C ARG A 180 8.25 -28.67 -26.00
N ASP A 181 7.04 -29.11 -26.35
CA ASP A 181 6.08 -29.69 -25.39
C ASP A 181 6.63 -30.93 -24.67
N GLY A 182 7.31 -31.84 -25.36
CA GLY A 182 7.88 -33.05 -24.75
C GLY A 182 8.92 -32.75 -23.67
N GLU A 183 9.82 -31.80 -23.93
CA GLU A 183 10.81 -31.36 -22.95
C GLU A 183 10.17 -30.58 -21.80
N ALA A 184 9.12 -29.80 -22.09
CA ALA A 184 8.37 -29.10 -21.06
C ALA A 184 7.68 -30.09 -20.10
N ILE A 185 7.08 -31.17 -20.61
CA ILE A 185 6.47 -32.22 -19.78
C ILE A 185 7.54 -32.95 -18.96
N ALA A 186 8.70 -33.26 -19.54
CA ALA A 186 9.82 -33.82 -18.78
C ALA A 186 10.26 -32.90 -17.62
N ALA A 187 10.28 -31.59 -17.84
CA ALA A 187 10.59 -30.61 -16.79
C ALA A 187 9.48 -30.53 -15.71
N VAL A 188 8.20 -30.69 -16.07
CA VAL A 188 7.08 -30.80 -15.10
C VAL A 188 7.24 -32.06 -14.24
N LEU A 189 7.51 -33.21 -14.86
CA LEU A 189 7.74 -34.47 -14.15
C LEU A 189 8.91 -34.35 -13.17
N HIS A 190 10.01 -33.74 -13.62
CA HIS A 190 11.18 -33.45 -12.80
C HIS A 190 10.87 -32.50 -11.64
N ALA A 191 10.08 -31.45 -11.86
CA ALA A 191 9.63 -30.56 -10.81
C ALA A 191 8.79 -31.29 -9.74
N GLY A 192 7.96 -32.24 -10.16
CA GLY A 192 7.14 -33.07 -9.26
C GLY A 192 7.94 -34.03 -8.37
N GLN A 193 9.25 -34.15 -8.59
CA GLN A 193 10.17 -34.94 -7.74
C GLN A 193 10.86 -34.07 -6.67
N LYS A 194 10.70 -32.74 -6.74
CA LYS A 194 11.33 -31.80 -5.81
C LYS A 194 10.52 -31.69 -4.52
N GLY A 195 11.21 -31.59 -3.38
CA GLY A 195 10.58 -31.55 -2.06
C GLY A 195 10.17 -30.16 -1.57
N GLY A 196 10.74 -29.10 -2.16
CA GLY A 196 10.54 -27.72 -1.71
C GLY A 196 9.95 -26.79 -2.75
N TRP A 197 9.52 -25.62 -2.28
CA TRP A 197 9.14 -24.49 -3.15
C TRP A 197 9.64 -23.19 -2.53
N ASN A 198 10.39 -22.41 -3.30
CA ASN A 198 10.71 -21.03 -2.99
C ASN A 198 10.76 -20.21 -4.28
N ASP A 199 9.86 -19.23 -4.43
CA ASP A 199 9.86 -18.29 -5.56
C ASP A 199 10.59 -16.96 -5.23
N TYR A 200 11.18 -16.90 -4.04
CA TYR A 200 12.03 -15.83 -3.53
C TYR A 200 11.34 -14.45 -3.47
N VAL A 201 10.02 -14.45 -3.32
CA VAL A 201 9.21 -13.23 -3.18
C VAL A 201 9.57 -12.49 -1.89
N ALA A 202 9.78 -13.23 -0.79
CA ALA A 202 10.06 -12.66 0.53
C ALA A 202 11.35 -11.83 0.53
N GLU A 203 12.41 -12.36 -0.06
CA GLU A 203 13.73 -11.74 -0.18
C GLU A 203 13.68 -10.49 -1.05
N THR A 204 12.82 -10.46 -2.06
CA THR A 204 12.60 -9.26 -2.89
C THR A 204 11.92 -8.15 -2.11
N VAL A 205 10.91 -8.51 -1.30
CA VAL A 205 10.20 -7.58 -0.41
C VAL A 205 11.14 -7.06 0.67
N GLU A 206 11.94 -7.93 1.29
CA GLU A 206 12.97 -7.54 2.27
C GLU A 206 14.02 -6.62 1.64
N GLY A 207 14.46 -6.90 0.41
CA GLY A 207 15.36 -6.03 -0.35
C GLY A 207 14.78 -4.63 -0.53
N ARG A 208 13.48 -4.51 -0.83
CA ARG A 208 12.76 -3.22 -0.90
C ARG A 208 12.70 -2.52 0.45
N TRP A 209 12.51 -3.26 1.54
CA TRP A 209 12.55 -2.68 2.88
C TRP A 209 13.94 -2.14 3.22
N ARG A 210 15.00 -2.89 2.91
CA ARG A 210 16.40 -2.46 3.11
C ARG A 210 16.74 -1.22 2.29
N LEU A 211 16.35 -1.21 1.02
CA LEU A 211 16.54 -0.05 0.14
C LEU A 211 15.84 1.21 0.68
N ASN A 212 14.59 1.07 1.14
CA ASN A 212 13.85 2.19 1.72
C ASN A 212 14.40 2.63 3.08
N LEU A 213 14.83 1.69 3.91
CA LEU A 213 15.51 1.97 5.17
C LEU A 213 16.78 2.80 4.92
N ALA A 214 17.62 2.38 3.99
CA ALA A 214 18.87 3.07 3.65
C ALA A 214 18.63 4.44 2.98
N ALA A 215 17.59 4.58 2.16
CA ALA A 215 17.30 5.82 1.43
C ALA A 215 16.49 6.85 2.21
N ASN A 216 15.55 6.41 3.06
CA ASN A 216 14.52 7.25 3.67
C ASN A 216 14.43 7.09 5.21
N GLY A 217 15.19 6.17 5.81
CA GLY A 217 15.07 5.82 7.23
C GLY A 217 13.99 4.77 7.49
N GLU A 218 13.76 4.45 8.77
CA GLU A 218 12.88 3.35 9.19
C GLU A 218 11.46 3.48 8.61
N PRO A 219 11.04 2.57 7.71
CA PRO A 219 9.68 2.57 7.21
C PRO A 219 8.72 2.10 8.31
N GLY A 220 7.61 2.82 8.48
CA GLY A 220 6.48 2.35 9.28
C GLY A 220 5.95 1.00 8.79
N ALA A 221 5.29 0.26 9.67
CA ALA A 221 4.58 -0.96 9.34
C ALA A 221 3.57 -0.75 8.20
N LEU A 222 2.85 0.40 8.17
CA LEU A 222 1.95 0.71 7.05
C LEU A 222 2.68 0.73 5.70
N ALA A 223 3.86 1.35 5.64
CA ALA A 223 4.67 1.41 4.43
C ALA A 223 5.21 0.02 4.04
N ARG A 224 5.67 -0.76 5.02
CA ARG A 224 6.13 -2.15 4.79
C ARG A 224 5.02 -3.04 4.25
N THR A 225 3.82 -2.95 4.82
CA THR A 225 2.65 -3.68 4.34
C THR A 225 2.27 -3.26 2.93
N ALA A 226 2.22 -1.96 2.64
CA ALA A 226 1.93 -1.48 1.30
C ALA A 226 2.96 -1.98 0.27
N GLN A 227 4.25 -2.00 0.63
CA GLN A 227 5.32 -2.54 -0.23
C GLN A 227 5.19 -4.05 -0.46
N PHE A 228 4.80 -4.80 0.57
CA PHE A 228 4.51 -6.24 0.45
C PHE A 228 3.30 -6.49 -0.46
N SER A 229 2.20 -5.76 -0.26
CA SER A 229 0.99 -5.88 -1.08
C SER A 229 1.16 -5.42 -2.53
N ALA A 230 2.11 -4.51 -2.78
CA ALA A 230 2.44 -4.04 -4.13
C ALA A 230 3.45 -4.94 -4.88
N GLU A 231 3.89 -6.05 -4.27
CA GLU A 231 4.75 -7.00 -4.97
C GLU A 231 3.96 -7.68 -6.09
N LEU A 232 4.45 -7.54 -7.32
CA LEU A 232 3.83 -8.16 -8.48
C LEU A 232 4.20 -9.64 -8.52
N LEU A 233 3.21 -10.50 -8.77
CA LEU A 233 3.37 -11.96 -8.85
C LEU A 233 2.98 -12.49 -10.24
N PRO A 234 3.59 -11.96 -11.33
CA PRO A 234 3.17 -12.26 -12.71
C PRO A 234 3.33 -13.75 -13.06
N HIS A 235 4.30 -14.43 -12.43
CA HIS A 235 4.60 -15.85 -12.69
C HIS A 235 3.44 -16.77 -12.34
N PHE A 236 2.61 -16.42 -11.36
CA PHE A 236 1.48 -17.25 -10.96
C PHE A 236 0.43 -17.40 -12.06
N ALA A 237 0.17 -16.36 -12.86
CA ALA A 237 -0.74 -16.46 -13.99
C ALA A 237 -0.20 -17.45 -15.03
N VAL A 238 1.08 -17.36 -15.35
CA VAL A 238 1.74 -18.21 -16.35
C VAL A 238 1.90 -19.66 -15.88
N LEU A 239 2.17 -19.89 -14.59
CA LEU A 239 2.19 -21.24 -14.00
C LEU A 239 0.82 -21.91 -14.07
N ARG A 240 -0.27 -21.17 -13.84
CA ARG A 240 -1.63 -21.71 -14.04
C ARG A 240 -1.89 -22.06 -15.51
N SER A 241 -1.40 -21.25 -16.44
CA SER A 241 -1.46 -21.55 -17.88
C SER A 241 -0.67 -22.82 -18.22
N LEU A 242 0.55 -22.97 -17.70
CA LEU A 242 1.38 -24.18 -17.88
C LEU A 242 0.63 -25.43 -17.43
N VAL A 243 0.07 -25.38 -16.22
CA VAL A 243 -0.63 -26.53 -15.63
C VAL A 243 -1.86 -26.92 -16.43
N ARG A 244 -2.61 -25.95 -16.99
CA ARG A 244 -3.74 -26.26 -17.87
C ARG A 244 -3.29 -27.01 -19.12
N VAL A 245 -2.22 -26.55 -19.78
CA VAL A 245 -1.69 -27.23 -20.97
C VAL A 245 -1.16 -28.62 -20.60
N ALA A 246 -0.41 -28.75 -19.51
CA ALA A 246 0.12 -30.03 -19.05
C ALA A 246 -1.00 -31.03 -18.69
N THR A 247 -2.09 -30.58 -18.07
CA THR A 247 -3.28 -31.42 -17.83
C THR A 247 -3.95 -31.84 -19.14
N VAL A 248 -4.00 -30.99 -20.17
CA VAL A 248 -4.48 -31.40 -21.50
C VAL A 248 -3.58 -32.47 -22.11
N LYS A 249 -2.25 -32.34 -22.00
CA LYS A 249 -1.31 -33.39 -22.43
C LYS A 249 -1.53 -34.71 -21.68
N ALA A 250 -1.82 -34.66 -20.38
CA ALA A 250 -2.20 -35.85 -19.63
C ALA A 250 -3.49 -36.50 -20.16
N ILE A 251 -4.51 -35.70 -20.50
CA ILE A 251 -5.76 -36.20 -21.10
C ILE A 251 -5.52 -36.83 -22.47
N GLU A 252 -4.65 -36.23 -23.29
CA GLU A 252 -4.27 -36.76 -24.60
C GLU A 252 -3.60 -38.13 -24.46
N ALA A 253 -2.64 -38.27 -23.53
CA ALA A 253 -1.99 -39.55 -23.22
C ALA A 253 -2.99 -40.61 -22.72
N GLU A 254 -3.88 -40.25 -21.79
CA GLU A 254 -4.94 -41.13 -21.28
C GLU A 254 -5.85 -41.65 -22.40
N ARG A 255 -6.26 -40.76 -23.32
CA ARG A 255 -7.10 -41.12 -24.47
C ARG A 255 -6.40 -42.00 -25.50
N ALA A 256 -5.08 -41.87 -25.63
CA ALA A 256 -4.26 -42.72 -26.47
C ALA A 256 -4.01 -44.11 -25.84
N GLY A 257 -4.52 -44.37 -24.62
CA GLY A 257 -4.27 -45.60 -23.88
C GLY A 257 -2.99 -45.57 -23.03
N HIS A 258 -2.20 -44.49 -23.09
CA HIS A 258 -1.01 -44.28 -22.25
C HIS A 258 -1.41 -43.72 -20.88
N THR A 259 -2.18 -44.51 -20.16
CA THR A 259 -2.81 -44.11 -18.89
C THR A 259 -1.77 -43.75 -17.82
N ASP A 260 -0.70 -44.55 -17.71
CA ASP A 260 0.38 -44.33 -16.72
C ASP A 260 1.15 -43.02 -16.98
N GLU A 261 1.34 -42.65 -18.25
CA GLU A 261 1.97 -41.39 -18.64
C GLU A 261 1.10 -40.21 -18.20
N GLY A 262 -0.20 -40.25 -18.50
CA GLY A 262 -1.15 -39.22 -18.07
C GLY A 262 -1.19 -39.08 -16.54
N PHE A 263 -1.15 -40.20 -15.81
CA PHE A 263 -1.08 -40.19 -14.35
C PHE A 263 0.21 -39.62 -13.81
N ALA A 264 1.36 -39.97 -14.40
CA ALA A 264 2.65 -39.41 -13.99
C ALA A 264 2.63 -37.87 -14.10
N ILE A 265 2.09 -37.33 -15.20
CA ILE A 265 1.97 -35.88 -15.40
C ILE A 265 1.06 -35.25 -14.34
N ARG A 266 -0.13 -35.81 -14.11
CA ARG A 266 -1.08 -35.28 -13.11
C ARG A 266 -0.51 -35.34 -11.69
N ARG A 267 0.16 -36.43 -11.33
CA ARG A 267 0.82 -36.59 -10.03
C ARG A 267 1.92 -35.54 -9.84
N ALA A 268 2.74 -35.31 -10.87
CA ALA A 268 3.79 -34.28 -10.81
C ALA A 268 3.21 -32.87 -10.62
N ILE A 269 2.14 -32.54 -11.35
CA ILE A 269 1.41 -31.26 -11.18
C ILE A 269 0.88 -31.12 -9.75
N THR A 270 0.21 -32.16 -9.22
CA THR A 270 -0.34 -32.14 -7.86
C THR A 270 0.75 -31.97 -6.81
N ARG A 271 1.88 -32.68 -6.96
CA ARG A 271 3.04 -32.53 -6.06
C ARG A 271 3.62 -31.13 -6.09
N CYS A 272 3.77 -30.52 -7.27
CA CYS A 272 4.20 -29.13 -7.38
C CYS A 272 3.21 -28.17 -6.70
N GLY A 273 1.90 -28.37 -6.93
CA GLY A 273 0.85 -27.58 -6.29
C GLY A 273 0.85 -27.72 -4.77
N ALA A 274 1.09 -28.93 -4.25
CA ALA A 274 1.25 -29.20 -2.83
C ALA A 274 2.50 -28.54 -2.24
N ALA A 275 3.66 -28.64 -2.91
CA ALA A 275 4.89 -27.98 -2.47
C ALA A 275 4.70 -26.46 -2.39
N MET A 276 4.07 -25.88 -3.40
CA MET A 276 3.73 -24.46 -3.43
C MET A 276 2.71 -24.08 -2.34
N ARG A 277 1.70 -24.92 -2.08
CA ARG A 277 0.74 -24.73 -0.98
C ARG A 277 1.43 -24.69 0.38
N VAL A 278 2.35 -25.62 0.62
CA VAL A 278 3.02 -25.82 1.91
C VAL A 278 4.12 -24.80 2.14
N HIS A 279 4.97 -24.53 1.14
CA HIS A 279 6.22 -23.79 1.32
C HIS A 279 6.23 -22.36 0.77
N SER A 280 5.23 -21.95 -0.01
CA SER A 280 5.14 -20.55 -0.45
C SER A 280 5.17 -19.59 0.74
N SER A 281 6.01 -18.57 0.66
CA SER A 281 6.06 -17.49 1.65
C SER A 281 4.83 -16.59 1.60
N SER A 282 4.06 -16.61 0.50
CA SER A 282 2.83 -15.85 0.31
C SER A 282 1.58 -16.72 0.27
N TYR A 283 0.47 -16.21 0.81
CA TYR A 283 -0.87 -16.80 0.79
C TYR A 283 -1.40 -16.91 -0.64
N ILE A 284 -1.15 -15.90 -1.48
CA ILE A 284 -1.51 -15.95 -2.91
C ILE A 284 -0.80 -17.15 -3.57
N GLY A 285 0.48 -17.38 -3.27
CA GLY A 285 1.18 -18.56 -3.74
C GLY A 285 0.55 -19.86 -3.21
N SER A 286 0.16 -19.92 -1.94
CA SER A 286 -0.53 -21.11 -1.41
C SER A 286 -1.89 -21.38 -2.07
N LEU A 287 -2.66 -20.32 -2.39
CA LEU A 287 -3.91 -20.41 -3.14
C LEU A 287 -3.69 -20.87 -4.59
N VAL A 288 -2.65 -20.36 -5.25
CA VAL A 288 -2.31 -20.76 -6.61
C VAL A 288 -1.84 -22.21 -6.63
N GLY A 289 -1.01 -22.65 -5.67
CA GLY A 289 -0.63 -24.05 -5.51
C GLY A 289 -1.85 -24.97 -5.32
N SER A 290 -2.78 -24.57 -4.46
CA SER A 290 -4.07 -25.27 -4.26
C SER A 290 -4.89 -25.41 -5.55
N ALA A 291 -4.86 -24.40 -6.41
CA ALA A 291 -5.58 -24.41 -7.69
C ALA A 291 -4.83 -25.19 -8.77
N ILE A 292 -3.49 -25.24 -8.73
CA ILE A 292 -2.67 -26.10 -9.56
C ILE A 292 -3.03 -27.57 -9.28
N SER A 293 -3.03 -27.99 -8.00
CA SER A 293 -3.46 -29.33 -7.60
C SER A 293 -4.91 -29.61 -8.04
N ALA A 294 -5.81 -28.64 -7.91
CA ALA A 294 -7.20 -28.76 -8.39
C ALA A 294 -7.31 -29.09 -9.88
N THR A 295 -6.45 -28.44 -10.68
CA THR A 295 -6.50 -28.52 -12.14
C THR A 295 -6.05 -29.90 -12.61
N ALA A 296 -5.11 -30.53 -11.90
CA ALA A 296 -4.65 -31.89 -12.17
C ALA A 296 -5.78 -32.94 -12.10
N SER A 297 -6.80 -32.74 -11.28
CA SER A 297 -7.95 -33.67 -11.15
C SER A 297 -9.08 -33.41 -12.17
N THR A 298 -8.93 -32.43 -13.06
CA THR A 298 -10.02 -32.07 -13.99
C THR A 298 -10.10 -33.05 -15.17
N ARG A 299 -11.33 -33.38 -15.59
CA ARG A 299 -11.63 -34.20 -16.78
C ARG A 299 -10.84 -35.52 -16.85
N PRO A 300 -10.94 -36.42 -15.85
CA PRO A 300 -10.32 -37.75 -15.89
C PRO A 300 -10.62 -38.49 -17.19
N GLY A 301 -9.62 -39.06 -17.86
CA GLY A 301 -9.81 -39.80 -19.12
C GLY A 301 -10.43 -38.96 -20.24
N GLY A 302 -10.38 -37.63 -20.11
CA GLY A 302 -11.04 -36.69 -21.01
C GLY A 302 -12.55 -36.61 -20.89
N ALA A 303 -13.11 -36.97 -19.72
CA ALA A 303 -14.52 -36.78 -19.39
C ALA A 303 -14.99 -35.33 -19.68
N PRO A 304 -16.30 -35.11 -19.95
CA PRO A 304 -16.84 -33.77 -20.12
C PRO A 304 -16.53 -32.85 -18.92
N ALA A 305 -16.46 -31.54 -19.16
CA ALA A 305 -16.31 -30.58 -18.08
C ALA A 305 -17.56 -30.59 -17.19
N ILE A 306 -17.37 -30.59 -15.87
CA ILE A 306 -18.46 -30.48 -14.90
C ILE A 306 -18.88 -29.00 -14.82
N SER A 307 -20.17 -28.71 -15.01
CA SER A 307 -20.76 -27.37 -14.98
C SER A 307 -20.31 -26.53 -13.77
N GLU A 308 -20.16 -25.22 -13.96
CA GLU A 308 -19.74 -24.22 -12.96
C GLU A 308 -20.89 -23.75 -12.06
N GLU A 309 -21.51 -24.67 -11.32
CA GLU A 309 -22.34 -24.33 -10.15
C GLU A 309 -21.49 -24.44 -8.86
N ASP A 310 -21.97 -23.88 -7.74
CA ASP A 310 -21.29 -23.65 -6.44
C ASP A 310 -19.88 -24.26 -6.25
N GLY A 311 -18.87 -23.40 -6.10
CA GLY A 311 -17.45 -23.74 -6.32
C GLY A 311 -16.85 -24.77 -5.35
N GLU A 312 -17.38 -24.90 -4.12
CA GLU A 312 -16.86 -25.88 -3.16
C GLU A 312 -17.42 -27.28 -3.43
N GLU A 313 -18.73 -27.39 -3.67
CA GLU A 313 -19.36 -28.66 -4.03
C GLU A 313 -18.80 -29.18 -5.37
N GLN A 314 -18.56 -28.29 -6.32
CA GLN A 314 -17.92 -28.62 -7.58
C GLN A 314 -16.50 -29.17 -7.39
N GLY A 315 -15.73 -28.56 -6.49
CA GLY A 315 -14.40 -29.06 -6.10
C GLY A 315 -14.45 -30.51 -5.63
N ARG A 316 -15.38 -30.82 -4.71
CA ARG A 316 -15.61 -32.18 -4.20
C ARG A 316 -16.02 -33.16 -5.31
N LYS A 317 -16.96 -32.78 -6.17
CA LYS A 317 -17.42 -33.61 -7.31
C LYS A 317 -16.29 -33.94 -8.27
N ARG A 318 -15.41 -32.98 -8.58
CA ARG A 318 -14.24 -33.19 -9.45
C ARG A 318 -13.25 -34.19 -8.85
N VAL A 319 -12.92 -34.06 -7.57
CA VAL A 319 -12.00 -34.97 -6.88
C VAL A 319 -12.59 -36.37 -6.78
N ALA A 320 -13.89 -36.50 -6.46
CA ALA A 320 -14.58 -37.79 -6.45
C ALA A 320 -14.55 -38.46 -7.84
N ALA A 321 -14.89 -37.73 -8.90
CA ALA A 321 -14.87 -38.26 -10.27
C ALA A 321 -13.46 -38.73 -10.68
N TYR A 322 -12.41 -37.99 -10.29
CA TYR A 322 -11.03 -38.35 -10.57
C TYR A 322 -10.58 -39.58 -9.77
N ARG A 323 -10.96 -39.69 -8.49
CA ARG A 323 -10.71 -40.88 -7.67
C ARG A 323 -11.38 -42.12 -8.25
N ASP A 324 -12.64 -42.02 -8.67
CA ASP A 324 -13.37 -43.14 -9.24
C ASP A 324 -12.74 -43.59 -10.57
N TYR A 325 -12.19 -42.64 -11.35
CA TYR A 325 -11.39 -42.96 -12.52
C TYR A 325 -10.10 -43.71 -12.16
N LEU A 326 -9.33 -43.22 -11.17
CA LEU A 326 -8.11 -43.89 -10.71
C LEU A 326 -8.39 -45.32 -10.24
N VAL A 327 -9.47 -45.57 -9.50
CA VAL A 327 -9.86 -46.91 -9.07
C VAL A 327 -10.16 -47.83 -10.27
N ARG A 328 -10.94 -47.35 -11.25
CA ARG A 328 -11.24 -48.14 -12.46
C ARG A 328 -10.01 -48.44 -13.31
N SER A 329 -9.03 -47.54 -13.28
CA SER A 329 -7.75 -47.69 -13.99
C SER A 329 -6.68 -48.42 -13.17
N GLY A 330 -7.01 -49.04 -12.03
CA GLY A 330 -6.06 -49.82 -11.22
C GLY A 330 -5.11 -49.00 -10.34
N HIS A 331 -5.34 -47.70 -10.19
CA HIS A 331 -4.50 -46.74 -9.45
C HIS A 331 -5.18 -46.23 -8.16
N GLY A 332 -5.89 -47.11 -7.45
CA GLY A 332 -6.70 -46.72 -6.29
C GLY A 332 -5.94 -46.03 -5.14
N GLU A 333 -4.66 -46.35 -4.95
CA GLU A 333 -3.81 -45.72 -3.92
C GLU A 333 -3.57 -44.24 -4.18
N GLU A 334 -3.29 -43.86 -5.43
CA GLU A 334 -3.18 -42.45 -5.83
C GLU A 334 -4.49 -41.70 -5.56
N GLY A 335 -5.64 -42.38 -5.69
CA GLY A 335 -6.94 -41.81 -5.36
C GLY A 335 -7.05 -41.35 -3.90
N ARG A 336 -6.35 -42.02 -2.97
CA ARG A 336 -6.28 -41.60 -1.55
C ARG A 336 -5.44 -40.33 -1.40
N TYR A 337 -4.29 -40.27 -2.06
CA TYR A 337 -3.42 -39.09 -2.04
C TYR A 337 -4.16 -37.83 -2.53
N PHE A 338 -4.88 -37.92 -3.65
CA PHE A 338 -5.67 -36.79 -4.17
C PHE A 338 -6.81 -36.36 -3.24
N ALA A 339 -7.45 -37.30 -2.54
CA ALA A 339 -8.49 -37.00 -1.56
C ALA A 339 -7.91 -36.31 -0.31
N GLU A 340 -6.73 -36.74 0.14
CA GLU A 340 -6.03 -36.09 1.25
C GLU A 340 -5.58 -34.68 0.87
N GLU A 341 -5.02 -34.49 -0.32
CA GLU A 341 -4.60 -33.16 -0.79
C GLU A 341 -5.80 -32.19 -0.91
N ASP A 342 -6.98 -32.67 -1.33
CA ASP A 342 -8.22 -31.87 -1.33
C ASP A 342 -8.66 -31.47 0.09
N ARG A 343 -8.55 -32.38 1.05
CA ARG A 343 -8.81 -32.11 2.46
C ARG A 343 -7.85 -31.04 2.99
N MET A 344 -6.55 -31.17 2.73
CA MET A 344 -5.53 -30.20 3.15
C MET A 344 -5.76 -28.81 2.56
N ARG A 345 -6.19 -28.73 1.29
CA ARG A 345 -6.59 -27.49 0.66
C ARG A 345 -7.78 -26.83 1.36
N SER A 346 -8.80 -27.62 1.70
CA SER A 346 -9.99 -27.11 2.38
C SER A 346 -9.65 -26.62 3.79
N GLU A 347 -8.81 -27.36 4.52
CA GLU A 347 -8.28 -26.98 5.82
C GLU A 347 -7.48 -25.66 5.77
N MET A 348 -6.61 -25.52 4.77
CA MET A 348 -5.86 -24.28 4.54
C MET A 348 -6.79 -23.06 4.35
N ARG A 349 -7.86 -23.20 3.56
CA ARG A 349 -8.85 -22.14 3.35
C ARG A 349 -9.59 -21.81 4.65
N ALA A 350 -9.98 -22.82 5.42
CA ALA A 350 -10.65 -22.63 6.70
C ALA A 350 -9.76 -21.88 7.71
N ILE A 351 -8.46 -22.20 7.76
CA ILE A 351 -7.47 -21.49 8.57
C ILE A 351 -7.44 -20.00 8.19
N TYR A 352 -7.36 -19.69 6.90
CA TYR A 352 -7.32 -18.30 6.45
C TYR A 352 -8.62 -17.55 6.79
N THR A 353 -9.79 -18.12 6.50
CA THR A 353 -11.08 -17.51 6.84
C THR A 353 -11.19 -17.24 8.35
N LYS A 354 -10.72 -18.17 9.19
CA LYS A 354 -10.68 -18.00 10.64
C LYS A 354 -9.69 -16.90 11.06
N ALA A 355 -8.52 -16.84 10.44
CA ALA A 355 -7.51 -15.83 10.72
C ALA A 355 -7.95 -14.42 10.27
N GLU A 356 -8.61 -14.30 9.12
CA GLU A 356 -9.18 -13.04 8.62
C GLU A 356 -10.31 -12.53 9.52
N ALA A 357 -11.13 -13.43 10.06
CA ALA A 357 -12.16 -13.10 11.04
C ALA A 357 -11.56 -12.61 12.38
N SER A 358 -10.30 -12.92 12.67
CA SER A 358 -9.62 -12.38 13.85
C SER A 358 -9.29 -10.89 13.63
N THR A 359 -9.84 -10.03 14.48
CA THR A 359 -9.72 -8.57 14.31
C THR A 359 -8.31 -8.01 14.48
N GLU A 360 -7.36 -8.81 15.00
CA GLU A 360 -6.06 -8.34 15.44
C GLU A 360 -5.02 -8.21 14.31
N TYR A 361 -5.12 -9.01 13.24
CA TYR A 361 -3.99 -9.20 12.30
C TYR A 361 -4.34 -9.16 10.81
N GLY A 362 -5.47 -8.56 10.44
CA GLY A 362 -5.89 -8.40 9.04
C GLY A 362 -5.97 -6.94 8.55
N LEU A 363 -6.68 -6.73 7.43
CA LEU A 363 -7.01 -5.39 6.93
C LEU A 363 -7.68 -4.52 8.00
N GLY A 364 -8.38 -5.12 8.97
CA GLY A 364 -8.96 -4.42 10.12
C GLY A 364 -7.95 -3.71 11.00
N SER A 365 -6.82 -4.34 11.35
CA SER A 365 -5.80 -3.74 12.20
C SER A 365 -4.97 -2.69 11.46
N LEU A 366 -4.75 -2.85 10.15
CA LEU A 366 -4.20 -1.80 9.28
C LEU A 366 -5.13 -0.59 9.21
N ARG A 367 -6.45 -0.80 9.03
CA ARG A 367 -7.46 0.27 9.04
C ARG A 367 -7.49 0.99 10.39
N LYS A 368 -7.34 0.25 11.49
CA LYS A 368 -7.23 0.80 12.85
C LYS A 368 -5.94 1.62 12.99
N LEU A 369 -4.79 1.11 12.56
CA LEU A 369 -3.51 1.82 12.57
C LEU A 369 -3.54 3.11 11.78
N ALA A 370 -4.06 3.06 10.56
CA ALA A 370 -4.23 4.24 9.74
C ALA A 370 -5.25 5.23 10.37
N ALA A 371 -6.27 4.76 11.09
CA ALA A 371 -7.20 5.63 11.80
C ALA A 371 -6.51 6.35 12.97
N TRP A 372 -5.73 5.64 13.79
CA TRP A 372 -4.94 6.24 14.87
C TRP A 372 -3.93 7.27 14.36
N TRP A 373 -3.25 6.97 13.24
CA TRP A 373 -2.39 7.92 12.54
C TRP A 373 -3.13 9.19 12.14
N GLY A 374 -4.30 9.06 11.50
CA GLY A 374 -5.14 10.18 11.09
C GLY A 374 -5.62 11.01 12.28
N THR A 375 -6.13 10.36 13.33
CA THR A 375 -6.55 11.03 14.56
C THR A 375 -5.38 11.76 15.22
N GLY A 376 -4.19 11.17 15.26
CA GLY A 376 -2.99 11.83 15.80
C GLY A 376 -2.62 13.09 15.00
N LEU A 377 -2.61 12.99 13.67
CA LEU A 377 -2.33 14.12 12.79
C LEU A 377 -3.33 15.26 12.99
N LEU A 378 -4.62 14.96 12.99
CA LEU A 378 -5.69 15.96 13.19
C LEU A 378 -5.61 16.63 14.56
N THR A 379 -5.31 15.85 15.60
CA THR A 379 -5.13 16.37 16.98
C THR A 379 -3.94 17.33 17.04
N LEU A 380 -2.80 16.94 16.45
CA LEU A 380 -1.60 17.77 16.38
C LEU A 380 -1.87 19.07 15.62
N VAL A 381 -2.47 18.98 14.43
CA VAL A 381 -2.84 20.12 13.60
C VAL A 381 -3.76 21.08 14.36
N SER A 382 -4.78 20.55 15.04
CA SER A 382 -5.70 21.36 15.86
C SER A 382 -4.97 22.08 16.99
N ALA A 383 -4.02 21.42 17.66
CA ALA A 383 -3.21 22.04 18.69
C ALA A 383 -2.35 23.19 18.13
N LEU A 384 -1.72 22.98 16.97
CA LEU A 384 -0.92 24.01 16.29
C LEU A 384 -1.78 25.22 15.89
N TRP A 385 -3.00 24.99 15.39
CA TRP A 385 -3.95 26.06 15.10
C TRP A 385 -4.39 26.84 16.33
N LEU A 386 -4.59 26.18 17.46
CA LEU A 386 -4.88 26.88 18.72
C LEU A 386 -3.72 27.74 19.17
N VAL A 387 -2.49 27.24 19.10
CA VAL A 387 -1.31 28.05 19.42
C VAL A 387 -1.22 29.26 18.49
N ALA A 388 -1.35 29.06 17.19
CA ALA A 388 -1.32 30.14 16.20
C ALA A 388 -2.44 31.18 16.44
N GLY A 389 -3.67 30.72 16.66
CA GLY A 389 -4.82 31.59 16.97
C GLY A 389 -4.67 32.34 18.29
N GLY A 390 -4.08 31.70 19.32
CA GLY A 390 -3.77 32.32 20.60
C GLY A 390 -2.69 33.39 20.51
N VAL A 391 -1.65 33.17 19.70
CA VAL A 391 -0.61 34.16 19.39
C VAL A 391 -1.23 35.34 18.64
N ALA A 392 -1.99 35.08 17.58
CA ALA A 392 -2.68 36.11 16.81
C ALA A 392 -3.61 36.97 17.70
N ALA A 393 -4.44 36.34 18.54
CA ALA A 393 -5.31 37.03 19.49
C ALA A 393 -4.52 37.87 20.50
N SER A 394 -3.36 37.39 20.95
CA SER A 394 -2.48 38.12 21.86
C SER A 394 -1.85 39.35 21.20
N LEU A 395 -1.43 39.24 19.94
CA LEU A 395 -0.92 40.37 19.15
C LEU A 395 -2.01 41.41 18.89
N ILE A 396 -3.20 40.98 18.49
CA ILE A 396 -4.36 41.88 18.30
C ILE A 396 -4.67 42.62 19.60
N PHE A 397 -4.71 41.91 20.72
CA PHE A 397 -4.95 42.54 22.02
C PHE A 397 -3.84 43.53 22.38
N ARG A 398 -2.56 43.22 22.10
CA ARG A 398 -1.42 44.10 22.42
C ARG A 398 -1.43 45.37 21.58
N PHE A 399 -1.75 45.28 20.29
CA PHE A 399 -1.64 46.41 19.36
C PHE A 399 -2.95 47.16 19.12
N SER A 400 -4.10 46.66 19.59
CA SER A 400 -5.40 47.33 19.42
C SER A 400 -5.93 47.90 20.73
N ALA A 401 -5.72 49.20 20.96
CA ALA A 401 -6.25 49.92 22.13
C ALA A 401 -7.77 49.74 22.28
N ARG A 402 -8.52 49.76 21.17
CA ARG A 402 -9.98 49.54 21.18
C ARG A 402 -10.39 48.18 21.76
N VAL A 403 -9.64 47.12 21.44
CA VAL A 403 -9.92 45.77 21.97
C VAL A 403 -9.55 45.68 23.46
N GLN A 404 -8.53 46.41 23.90
CA GLN A 404 -8.17 46.53 25.31
C GLN A 404 -9.30 47.22 26.09
N ASP A 405 -9.80 48.34 25.56
CA ASP A 405 -10.90 49.14 26.13
C ASP A 405 -12.28 48.44 26.08
N GLY A 406 -12.35 47.24 25.47
CA GLY A 406 -13.61 46.52 25.29
C GLY A 406 -14.57 47.17 24.30
N ARG A 407 -14.10 48.13 23.51
CA ARG A 407 -14.89 48.79 22.47
C ARG A 407 -14.99 47.87 21.25
N PRO A 408 -16.15 47.86 20.54
CA PRO A 408 -16.28 47.11 19.30
C PRO A 408 -15.27 47.61 18.25
N MET A 409 -14.96 46.75 17.27
CA MET A 409 -14.21 47.18 16.09
C MET A 409 -14.97 48.32 15.38
N SER A 410 -14.25 49.26 14.77
CA SER A 410 -14.92 50.31 13.99
C SER A 410 -15.77 49.69 12.87
N PRO A 411 -16.86 50.35 12.45
CA PRO A 411 -17.70 49.86 11.35
C PRO A 411 -16.90 49.52 10.08
N GLY A 412 -15.89 50.33 9.75
CA GLY A 412 -14.98 50.07 8.63
C GLY A 412 -14.14 48.81 8.81
N ALA A 413 -13.56 48.58 10.00
CA ALA A 413 -12.79 47.37 10.29
C ALA A 413 -13.69 46.12 10.31
N ARG A 414 -14.93 46.24 10.80
CA ARG A 414 -15.92 45.16 10.77
C ARG A 414 -16.30 44.78 9.34
N ARG A 415 -16.60 45.76 8.47
CA ARG A 415 -16.90 45.52 7.05
C ARG A 415 -15.69 44.91 6.34
N GLY A 416 -14.48 45.44 6.58
CA GLY A 416 -13.25 44.88 6.03
C GLY A 416 -13.02 43.43 6.42
N ALA A 417 -13.21 43.09 7.71
CA ALA A 417 -13.08 41.71 8.19
C ALA A 417 -14.17 40.78 7.59
N VAL A 418 -15.41 41.24 7.47
CA VAL A 418 -16.50 40.45 6.86
C VAL A 418 -16.23 40.19 5.39
N VAL A 419 -15.80 41.20 4.63
CA VAL A 419 -15.45 41.04 3.20
C VAL A 419 -14.24 40.12 3.05
N GLY A 420 -13.21 40.28 3.88
CA GLY A 420 -12.05 39.39 3.87
C GLY A 420 -12.41 37.94 4.19
N LEU A 421 -13.30 37.71 5.16
CA LEU A 421 -13.80 36.37 5.51
C LEU A 421 -14.72 35.78 4.44
N ALA A 422 -15.53 36.60 3.75
CA ALA A 422 -16.42 36.16 2.68
C ALA A 422 -15.69 35.90 1.36
N ALA A 423 -14.59 36.61 1.08
CA ALA A 423 -13.75 36.35 -0.07
C ALA A 423 -12.94 35.04 0.09
N ALA A 424 -12.66 34.61 1.32
CA ALA A 424 -11.85 33.43 1.62
C ALA A 424 -12.34 32.12 0.97
N PRO A 425 -13.62 31.71 1.14
CA PRO A 425 -14.11 30.43 0.66
C PRO A 425 -14.24 30.44 -0.87
N VAL A 426 -14.60 31.60 -1.45
CA VAL A 426 -14.66 31.81 -2.89
C VAL A 426 -13.26 31.65 -3.50
N CYS A 427 -12.24 32.21 -2.86
CA CYS A 427 -10.85 32.07 -3.30
C CYS A 427 -10.29 30.66 -3.08
N LEU A 428 -10.69 29.96 -2.00
CA LEU A 428 -10.29 28.59 -1.68
C LEU A 428 -10.95 27.54 -2.59
N GLY A 429 -12.18 27.82 -3.07
CA GLY A 429 -12.94 26.88 -3.91
C GLY A 429 -12.72 27.04 -5.41
N LEU A 430 -12.30 28.22 -5.89
CA LEU A 430 -12.19 28.51 -7.33
C LEU A 430 -10.77 28.42 -7.90
N LEU A 431 -9.73 28.46 -7.06
CA LEU A 431 -8.36 28.53 -7.53
C LEU A 431 -7.58 27.24 -7.22
N PRO A 432 -6.79 26.73 -8.19
CA PRO A 432 -5.94 25.59 -7.93
C PRO A 432 -4.90 25.94 -6.85
N PRO A 433 -4.46 24.95 -6.04
CA PRO A 433 -3.58 25.19 -4.89
C PRO A 433 -2.28 25.95 -5.22
N GLU A 434 -1.72 25.76 -6.42
CA GLU A 434 -0.55 26.53 -6.89
C GLU A 434 -0.79 28.03 -7.08
N SER A 435 -2.03 28.50 -7.14
CA SER A 435 -2.38 29.90 -7.43
C SER A 435 -2.56 30.77 -6.19
N TRP A 436 -2.50 30.21 -4.99
CA TRP A 436 -2.87 30.95 -3.78
C TRP A 436 -1.85 31.98 -3.29
N TRP A 437 -0.58 31.82 -3.65
CA TRP A 437 0.42 32.85 -3.38
C TRP A 437 0.16 34.10 -4.24
N TRP A 438 -0.28 33.94 -5.49
CA TRP A 438 -0.73 35.05 -6.33
C TRP A 438 -1.96 35.74 -5.77
N LEU A 439 -2.87 34.98 -5.15
CA LEU A 439 -4.02 35.56 -4.47
C LEU A 439 -3.60 36.34 -3.22
N ALA A 440 -2.70 35.80 -2.40
CA ALA A 440 -2.15 36.51 -1.25
C ALA A 440 -1.45 37.82 -1.66
N VAL A 441 -0.64 37.77 -2.73
CA VAL A 441 0.01 38.96 -3.31
C VAL A 441 -1.02 39.95 -3.85
N SER A 442 -2.03 39.49 -4.59
CA SER A 442 -3.08 40.33 -5.17
C SER A 442 -3.94 40.99 -4.09
N LEU A 443 -4.32 40.27 -3.03
CA LEU A 443 -5.06 40.83 -1.90
C LEU A 443 -4.23 41.86 -1.11
N THR A 444 -2.93 41.59 -0.94
CA THR A 444 -2.01 42.52 -0.27
C THR A 444 -1.79 43.77 -1.13
N GLY A 445 -1.65 43.61 -2.45
CA GLY A 445 -1.53 44.70 -3.43
C GLY A 445 -2.80 45.54 -3.53
N ALA A 446 -3.97 44.91 -3.64
CA ALA A 446 -5.27 45.60 -3.63
C ALA A 446 -5.48 46.38 -2.32
N ALA A 447 -5.06 45.81 -1.19
CA ALA A 447 -5.12 46.50 0.09
C ALA A 447 -4.13 47.68 0.16
N ALA A 448 -2.91 47.56 -0.39
CA ALA A 448 -1.95 48.65 -0.46
C ALA A 448 -2.43 49.81 -1.34
N ILE A 449 -3.01 49.51 -2.51
CA ILE A 449 -3.64 50.49 -3.41
C ILE A 449 -4.81 51.17 -2.70
N GLY A 450 -5.63 50.39 -1.99
CA GLY A 450 -6.73 50.92 -1.18
C GLY A 450 -6.29 51.84 -0.05
N VAL A 451 -5.21 51.50 0.68
CA VAL A 451 -4.58 52.38 1.69
C VAL A 451 -4.10 53.67 1.05
N ALA A 452 -3.45 53.61 -0.12
CA ALA A 452 -2.98 54.79 -0.85
C ALA A 452 -4.16 55.69 -1.28
N PHE A 453 -5.25 55.11 -1.79
CA PHE A 453 -6.45 55.85 -2.18
C PHE A 453 -7.20 56.44 -0.97
N ALA A 454 -7.26 55.71 0.14
CA ALA A 454 -7.85 56.15 1.40
C ALA A 454 -7.08 57.30 2.06
N SER A 455 -5.74 57.28 1.95
CA SER A 455 -4.90 58.37 2.47
C SER A 455 -5.20 59.72 1.81
N ARG A 456 -5.73 59.72 0.57
CA ARG A 456 -6.19 60.92 -0.14
C ARG A 456 -7.60 61.39 0.26
N ARG A 457 -8.44 60.52 0.84
CA ARG A 457 -9.86 60.79 1.14
C ARG A 457 -10.16 61.09 2.62
N GLY A 458 -9.14 61.19 3.47
CA GLY A 458 -9.27 61.54 4.89
C GLY A 458 -8.79 60.42 5.84
N ARG A 459 -8.32 60.81 7.03
CA ARG A 459 -7.67 59.94 8.03
C ARG A 459 -8.54 58.78 8.54
N ASP A 460 -9.86 58.85 8.34
CA ASP A 460 -10.82 57.86 8.87
C ASP A 460 -10.91 56.55 8.06
N ALA A 461 -10.42 56.52 6.82
CA ALA A 461 -10.47 55.33 5.97
C ALA A 461 -9.27 54.37 6.16
N LEU A 462 -8.14 54.88 6.68
CA LEU A 462 -6.92 54.10 6.92
C LEU A 462 -7.11 52.87 7.85
N PRO A 463 -7.85 52.96 8.97
CA PRO A 463 -8.09 51.82 9.85
C PRO A 463 -8.88 50.69 9.19
N GLY A 464 -9.82 51.01 8.29
CA GLY A 464 -10.61 50.03 7.56
C GLY A 464 -9.77 49.23 6.57
N TRP A 465 -8.89 49.90 5.83
CA TRP A 465 -7.99 49.24 4.89
C TRP A 465 -6.91 48.41 5.57
N ARG A 466 -6.33 48.87 6.68
CA ARG A 466 -5.38 48.06 7.47
C ARG A 466 -6.04 46.80 8.02
N ALA A 467 -7.29 46.90 8.51
CA ALA A 467 -8.05 45.75 8.97
C ALA A 467 -8.32 44.77 7.82
N PHE A 468 -8.74 45.26 6.66
CA PHE A 468 -8.94 44.44 5.45
C PHE A 468 -7.65 43.74 5.00
N ALA A 469 -6.53 44.45 4.91
CA ALA A 469 -5.22 43.92 4.52
C ALA A 469 -4.77 42.80 5.47
N THR A 470 -4.81 43.08 6.77
CA THR A 470 -4.36 42.15 7.80
C THR A 470 -5.28 40.94 7.92
N SER A 471 -6.60 41.13 7.82
CA SER A 471 -7.55 40.00 7.79
C SER A 471 -7.40 39.18 6.52
N GLY A 472 -7.22 39.82 5.36
CA GLY A 472 -7.03 39.14 4.07
C GLY A 472 -5.74 38.32 4.04
N ALA A 473 -4.63 38.89 4.51
CA ALA A 473 -3.35 38.18 4.62
C ALA A 473 -3.41 37.02 5.63
N ALA A 474 -4.03 37.22 6.80
CA ALA A 474 -4.20 36.17 7.80
C ALA A 474 -5.07 35.03 7.28
N VAL A 475 -6.16 35.35 6.56
CA VAL A 475 -7.04 34.39 5.91
C VAL A 475 -6.30 33.63 4.80
N ALA A 476 -5.55 34.31 3.93
CA ALA A 476 -4.79 33.67 2.86
C ALA A 476 -3.69 32.76 3.40
N ALA A 477 -2.93 33.21 4.40
CA ALA A 477 -1.94 32.39 5.11
C ALA A 477 -2.61 31.19 5.77
N SER A 478 -3.80 31.39 6.36
CA SER A 478 -4.50 30.30 7.02
C SER A 478 -5.04 29.28 6.02
N GLY A 479 -5.62 29.75 4.92
CA GLY A 479 -6.09 28.92 3.81
C GLY A 479 -4.97 28.08 3.20
N MET A 480 -3.80 28.68 2.93
CA MET A 480 -2.63 27.95 2.46
C MET A 480 -2.19 26.86 3.45
N ALA A 481 -2.18 27.14 4.75
CA ALA A 481 -1.82 26.16 5.76
C ALA A 481 -2.86 25.02 5.86
N VAL A 482 -4.16 25.36 5.84
CA VAL A 482 -5.26 24.39 5.87
C VAL A 482 -5.20 23.46 4.69
N THR A 483 -4.99 23.97 3.47
CA THR A 483 -4.91 23.05 2.33
C THR A 483 -3.61 22.28 2.35
N ARG A 484 -2.47 22.89 2.71
CA ARG A 484 -1.23 22.11 2.86
C ARG A 484 -1.45 20.92 3.80
N GLN A 485 -2.20 21.12 4.88
CA GLN A 485 -2.61 20.06 5.80
C GLN A 485 -3.63 19.09 5.17
N ALA A 486 -4.63 19.59 4.45
CA ALA A 486 -5.61 18.76 3.76
C ALA A 486 -4.94 17.89 2.70
N ASN A 487 -4.02 18.42 1.90
CA ASN A 487 -3.21 17.68 0.94
C ASN A 487 -2.35 16.62 1.63
N GLY A 488 -1.74 16.94 2.78
CA GLY A 488 -1.00 15.97 3.57
C GLY A 488 -1.89 14.83 4.11
N ALA A 489 -3.06 15.16 4.64
CA ALA A 489 -4.04 14.20 5.16
C ALA A 489 -4.64 13.34 4.03
N THR A 490 -4.91 13.94 2.88
CA THR A 490 -5.43 13.27 1.69
C THR A 490 -4.39 12.37 1.06
N ALA A 491 -3.14 12.80 0.92
CA ALA A 491 -2.06 11.95 0.43
C ALA A 491 -1.90 10.71 1.31
N PHE A 492 -1.99 10.88 2.63
CA PHE A 492 -2.04 9.77 3.58
C PHE A 492 -3.29 8.87 3.37
N TRP A 493 -4.45 9.46 3.09
CA TRP A 493 -5.70 8.73 2.87
C TRP A 493 -5.70 7.94 1.55
N ILE A 494 -5.19 8.51 0.45
CA ILE A 494 -5.02 7.80 -0.82
C ILE A 494 -4.07 6.62 -0.64
N ALA A 495 -2.93 6.87 0.02
CA ALA A 495 -1.98 5.80 0.35
C ALA A 495 -2.60 4.70 1.22
N ARG A 496 -3.69 5.00 1.94
CA ARG A 496 -4.48 4.02 2.72
C ARG A 496 -5.49 3.26 1.85
N THR A 497 -6.19 3.91 0.94
CA THR A 497 -7.35 3.31 0.23
C THR A 497 -6.97 2.58 -1.04
N ASP A 498 -5.94 3.03 -1.75
CA ASP A 498 -5.49 2.39 -2.96
C ASP A 498 -3.95 2.45 -3.08
N PRO A 499 -3.24 1.52 -2.41
CA PRO A 499 -1.78 1.44 -2.54
C PRO A 499 -1.32 1.08 -3.96
N SER A 500 -2.22 0.61 -4.84
CA SER A 500 -1.93 0.28 -6.24
C SER A 500 -2.16 1.43 -7.22
N ALA A 501 -2.92 2.46 -6.83
CA ALA A 501 -3.05 3.70 -7.58
C ALA A 501 -1.73 4.49 -7.53
N GLY A 502 -0.79 4.13 -8.40
CA GLY A 502 0.45 4.87 -8.56
C GLY A 502 0.18 6.36 -8.82
N SER A 503 0.46 7.20 -7.84
CA SER A 503 0.70 8.66 -7.87
C SER A 503 -0.19 9.62 -8.68
N THR A 504 -1.16 9.18 -9.49
CA THR A 504 -1.91 10.05 -10.43
C THR A 504 -3.43 10.02 -10.24
N VAL A 505 -3.95 9.23 -9.30
CA VAL A 505 -5.35 9.39 -8.89
C VAL A 505 -5.41 10.64 -8.04
N GLY A 506 -5.68 11.77 -8.70
CA GLY A 506 -6.05 13.00 -8.02
C GLY A 506 -7.14 12.64 -7.02
N ALA A 507 -6.92 13.00 -5.75
CA ALA A 507 -7.92 12.81 -4.72
C ALA A 507 -9.26 13.27 -5.27
N ASP A 508 -10.25 12.38 -5.23
CA ASP A 508 -11.62 12.77 -5.44
C ASP A 508 -11.90 13.98 -4.55
N GLY A 509 -12.35 15.09 -5.14
CA GLY A 509 -12.47 16.38 -4.46
C GLY A 509 -13.30 16.31 -3.17
N VAL A 510 -14.16 15.29 -3.07
CA VAL A 510 -14.94 14.94 -1.87
C VAL A 510 -14.04 14.56 -0.68
N THR A 511 -13.04 13.70 -0.89
CA THR A 511 -12.10 13.28 0.15
C THR A 511 -11.30 14.47 0.68
N MET A 512 -10.79 15.31 -0.22
CA MET A 512 -10.13 16.58 0.14
C MET A 512 -11.04 17.50 0.95
N LEU A 513 -12.30 17.65 0.53
CA LEU A 513 -13.28 18.50 1.21
C LEU A 513 -13.58 18.00 2.63
N LEU A 514 -13.77 16.69 2.80
CA LEU A 514 -14.03 16.07 4.10
C LEU A 514 -12.83 16.22 5.04
N MET A 515 -11.60 15.99 4.57
CA MET A 515 -10.39 16.17 5.37
C MET A 515 -10.19 17.63 5.77
N THR A 516 -10.46 18.57 4.85
CA THR A 516 -10.43 20.01 5.13
C THR A 516 -11.45 20.40 6.20
N ALA A 517 -12.69 19.91 6.09
CA ALA A 517 -13.74 20.16 7.07
C ALA A 517 -13.35 19.63 8.46
N LEU A 518 -12.76 18.43 8.51
CA LEU A 518 -12.33 17.80 9.74
C LEU A 518 -11.16 18.53 10.43
N VAL A 519 -10.17 19.01 9.66
CA VAL A 519 -9.05 19.83 10.16
C VAL A 519 -9.57 21.14 10.77
N LEU A 520 -10.59 21.75 10.16
CA LEU A 520 -11.15 23.03 10.60
C LEU A 520 -12.21 22.91 11.69
N ALA A 521 -12.77 21.72 11.92
CA ALA A 521 -13.90 21.52 12.82
C ALA A 521 -13.63 22.04 14.25
N VAL A 522 -12.48 21.70 14.84
CA VAL A 522 -12.15 22.10 16.22
C VAL A 522 -11.93 23.62 16.35
N PRO A 523 -11.08 24.27 15.52
CA PRO A 523 -10.95 25.73 15.54
C PRO A 523 -12.27 26.46 15.32
N LEU A 524 -13.07 26.03 14.32
CA LEU A 524 -14.35 26.67 14.02
C LEU A 524 -15.35 26.49 15.15
N PHE A 525 -15.44 25.30 15.74
CA PHE A 525 -16.29 25.05 16.89
C PHE A 525 -15.95 25.98 18.07
N LEU A 526 -14.67 26.14 18.39
CA LEU A 526 -14.24 27.03 19.47
C LEU A 526 -14.53 28.50 19.17
N LEU A 527 -14.42 28.92 17.91
CA LEU A 527 -14.85 30.26 17.48
C LEU A 527 -16.37 30.44 17.64
N CYS A 528 -17.18 29.46 17.22
CA CYS A 528 -18.63 29.49 17.37
C CYS A 528 -19.06 29.57 18.84
N VAL A 529 -18.51 28.71 19.70
CA VAL A 529 -18.77 28.72 21.14
C VAL A 529 -18.36 30.06 21.75
N GLY A 530 -17.17 30.57 21.41
CA GLY A 530 -16.71 31.87 21.87
C GLY A 530 -17.63 33.01 21.44
N ALA A 531 -18.15 32.99 20.22
CA ALA A 531 -19.09 33.98 19.72
C ALA A 531 -20.45 33.93 20.45
N VAL A 532 -20.98 32.72 20.68
CA VAL A 532 -22.23 32.51 21.43
C VAL A 532 -22.09 33.01 22.87
N ILE A 533 -21.01 32.62 23.58
CA ILE A 533 -20.74 33.08 24.95
C ILE A 533 -20.62 34.61 24.98
N SER A 534 -19.90 35.20 24.02
CA SER A 534 -19.76 36.66 23.93
C SER A 534 -21.12 37.35 23.83
N ARG A 535 -22.04 36.78 23.03
CA ARG A 535 -23.39 37.29 22.86
C ARG A 535 -24.22 37.15 24.14
N ILE A 536 -24.13 36.03 24.85
CA ILE A 536 -24.81 35.79 26.14
C ILE A 536 -24.32 36.80 27.19
N VAL A 537 -23.01 37.02 27.27
CA VAL A 537 -22.38 37.94 28.24
C VAL A 537 -22.50 39.41 27.78
N ARG A 538 -23.17 39.69 26.65
CA ARG A 538 -23.36 41.04 26.07
C ARG A 538 -22.05 41.80 25.82
N VAL A 539 -20.97 41.08 25.53
CA VAL A 539 -19.67 41.65 25.13
C VAL A 539 -19.60 41.65 23.60
N PRO A 540 -19.05 42.69 22.95
CA PRO A 540 -18.85 42.67 21.50
C PRO A 540 -18.11 41.39 21.06
N VAL A 541 -18.65 40.67 20.07
CA VAL A 541 -18.15 39.35 19.64
C VAL A 541 -16.65 39.37 19.34
N SER A 542 -16.14 40.43 18.72
CA SER A 542 -14.70 40.58 18.45
C SER A 542 -13.83 40.63 19.72
N VAL A 543 -14.31 41.34 20.74
CA VAL A 543 -13.64 41.46 22.04
C VAL A 543 -13.71 40.14 22.79
N GLY A 544 -14.89 39.50 22.79
CA GLY A 544 -15.09 38.23 23.47
C GLY A 544 -14.33 37.07 22.80
N LEU A 545 -14.24 37.02 21.46
CA LEU A 545 -13.38 36.08 20.73
C LEU A 545 -11.90 36.30 21.02
N ALA A 546 -11.40 37.55 20.95
CA ALA A 546 -10.00 37.84 21.23
C ALA A 546 -9.61 37.51 22.68
N ARG A 547 -10.47 37.86 23.65
CA ARG A 547 -10.26 37.53 25.07
C ARG A 547 -10.41 36.02 25.32
N GLY A 548 -11.38 35.37 24.68
CA GLY A 548 -11.65 33.94 24.76
C GLY A 548 -10.48 33.13 24.23
N LEU A 549 -10.07 33.35 22.98
CA LEU A 549 -8.91 32.69 22.37
C LEU A 549 -7.63 32.95 23.18
N ARG A 550 -7.34 34.19 23.58
CA ARG A 550 -6.17 34.49 24.42
C ARG A 550 -6.17 33.75 25.77
N ARG A 551 -7.34 33.42 26.31
CA ARG A 551 -7.47 32.71 27.60
C ARG A 551 -7.48 31.19 27.43
N LEU A 552 -8.15 30.69 26.40
CA LEU A 552 -8.42 29.25 26.20
C LEU A 552 -7.47 28.58 25.22
N ALA A 553 -6.84 29.30 24.28
CA ALA A 553 -5.98 28.71 23.27
C ALA A 553 -4.82 27.91 23.86
N VAL A 554 -4.11 28.48 24.85
CA VAL A 554 -2.97 27.80 25.48
C VAL A 554 -3.41 26.58 26.28
N PRO A 555 -4.38 26.67 27.23
CA PRO A 555 -4.88 25.48 27.92
C PRO A 555 -5.44 24.42 26.97
N GLY A 556 -6.21 24.81 25.96
CA GLY A 556 -6.77 23.91 24.95
C GLY A 556 -5.69 23.21 24.14
N ALA A 557 -4.68 23.94 23.66
CA ALA A 557 -3.52 23.36 22.97
C ALA A 557 -2.76 22.39 23.88
N CYS A 558 -2.57 22.72 25.17
CA CYS A 558 -1.90 21.82 26.11
C CYS A 558 -2.67 20.51 26.30
N VAL A 559 -4.00 20.58 26.45
CA VAL A 559 -4.87 19.40 26.55
C VAL A 559 -4.77 18.56 25.27
N LEU A 560 -4.87 19.18 24.09
CA LEU A 560 -4.74 18.47 22.82
C LEU A 560 -3.35 17.84 22.64
N LEU A 561 -2.27 18.48 23.09
CA LEU A 561 -0.92 17.91 23.04
C LEU A 561 -0.74 16.73 23.99
N ILE A 562 -1.38 16.74 25.17
CA ILE A 562 -1.39 15.58 26.07
C ILE A 562 -2.17 14.42 25.44
N VAL A 563 -3.35 14.69 24.89
CA VAL A 563 -4.17 13.69 24.16
C VAL A 563 -3.38 13.13 22.97
N TYR A 564 -2.72 14.01 22.22
CA TYR A 564 -1.82 13.63 21.13
C TYR A 564 -0.69 12.72 21.61
N GLY A 565 -0.06 13.01 22.76
CA GLY A 565 0.98 12.14 23.31
C GLY A 565 0.48 10.73 23.64
N GLY A 566 -0.74 10.61 24.17
CA GLY A 566 -1.42 9.32 24.35
C GLY A 566 -1.66 8.59 23.03
N ILE A 567 -2.21 9.29 22.03
CA ILE A 567 -2.44 8.76 20.68
C ILE A 567 -1.13 8.31 20.03
N ALA A 568 -0.08 9.13 20.05
CA ALA A 568 1.21 8.85 19.44
C ALA A 568 1.87 7.62 20.07
N THR A 569 1.77 7.48 21.39
CA THR A 569 2.29 6.30 22.12
C THR A 569 1.50 5.04 21.76
N ALA A 570 0.16 5.11 21.71
CA ALA A 570 -0.68 3.98 21.31
C ALA A 570 -0.42 3.58 19.85
N THR A 571 -0.27 4.56 18.96
CA THR A 571 0.08 4.36 17.54
C THR A 571 1.43 3.69 17.41
N ALA A 572 2.47 4.18 18.10
CA ALA A 572 3.80 3.59 18.07
C ALA A 572 3.83 2.13 18.56
N ARG A 573 3.07 1.81 19.62
CA ARG A 573 2.93 0.42 20.10
C ARG A 573 2.26 -0.48 19.06
N MET A 574 1.20 0.00 18.43
CA MET A 574 0.52 -0.76 17.40
C MET A 574 1.36 -0.90 16.13
N GLU A 575 2.14 0.12 15.79
CA GLU A 575 3.11 0.06 14.69
C GLU A 575 4.19 -0.99 14.96
N ALA A 576 4.73 -1.06 16.17
CA ALA A 576 5.71 -2.07 16.55
C ALA A 576 5.15 -3.49 16.41
N ARG A 577 3.95 -3.74 16.96
CA ARG A 577 3.25 -5.03 16.81
C ARG A 577 3.00 -5.39 15.34
N MET A 578 2.56 -4.42 14.54
CA MET A 578 2.29 -4.61 13.12
C MET A 578 3.57 -4.86 12.34
N ARG A 579 4.67 -4.23 12.71
CA ARG A 579 5.98 -4.44 12.08
C ARG A 579 6.44 -5.88 12.30
N ASP A 580 6.32 -6.38 13.53
CA ASP A 580 6.68 -7.76 13.86
C ASP A 580 5.78 -8.76 13.13
N ALA A 581 4.47 -8.48 13.10
CA ALA A 581 3.49 -9.26 12.35
C ALA A 581 3.83 -9.34 10.86
N VAL A 582 4.09 -8.20 10.21
CA VAL A 582 4.44 -8.13 8.78
C VAL A 582 5.77 -8.83 8.50
N ALA A 583 6.75 -8.71 9.39
CA ALA A 583 8.02 -9.43 9.26
C ALA A 583 7.84 -10.96 9.36
N GLN A 584 6.97 -11.45 10.24
CA GLN A 584 6.61 -12.87 10.32
C GLN A 584 5.82 -13.32 9.09
N GLN A 585 4.87 -12.49 8.63
CA GLN A 585 4.04 -12.75 7.46
C GLN A 585 4.91 -12.90 6.20
N VAL A 586 5.89 -12.02 5.98
CA VAL A 586 6.78 -12.10 4.80
C VAL A 586 7.62 -13.38 4.79
N ARG A 587 8.02 -13.90 5.95
CA ARG A 587 8.79 -15.14 6.02
C ARG A 587 7.95 -16.37 5.70
N HIS A 588 6.75 -16.46 6.26
CA HIS A 588 5.83 -17.57 5.99
C HIS A 588 4.39 -17.20 6.32
N GLU A 589 3.71 -16.59 5.35
CA GLU A 589 2.35 -16.07 5.52
C GLU A 589 1.34 -17.15 5.95
N GLY A 590 1.43 -18.35 5.37
CA GLY A 590 0.58 -19.48 5.76
C GLY A 590 0.71 -19.88 7.25
N ARG A 591 1.94 -20.10 7.74
CA ARG A 591 2.19 -20.43 9.15
C ARG A 591 1.81 -19.30 10.09
N TYR A 592 1.99 -18.06 9.66
CA TYR A 592 1.54 -16.90 10.42
C TYR A 592 0.02 -16.93 10.63
N TYR A 593 -0.76 -17.16 9.58
CA TYR A 593 -2.21 -17.30 9.69
C TYR A 593 -2.65 -18.53 10.48
N ALA A 594 -1.94 -19.64 10.37
CA ALA A 594 -2.17 -20.83 11.19
C ALA A 594 -2.02 -20.52 12.69
N GLY A 595 -0.95 -19.81 13.06
CA GLY A 595 -0.71 -19.36 14.44
C GLY A 595 -1.84 -18.48 14.97
N ILE A 596 -2.33 -17.53 14.18
CA ILE A 596 -3.50 -16.69 14.54
C ILE A 596 -4.76 -17.54 14.71
N ALA A 597 -4.99 -18.49 13.81
CA ALA A 597 -6.13 -19.39 13.84
C ALA A 597 -6.05 -20.43 14.97
N GLY A 598 -4.93 -20.54 15.68
CA GLY A 598 -4.67 -21.61 16.66
C GLY A 598 -4.68 -23.00 16.03
N ALA A 599 -4.16 -23.11 14.80
CA ALA A 599 -4.11 -24.33 14.02
C ALA A 599 -2.68 -24.58 13.50
N ALA A 600 -2.39 -25.80 13.07
CA ALA A 600 -1.17 -26.11 12.33
C ALA A 600 -1.38 -25.78 10.84
N TRP A 601 -0.34 -25.29 10.16
CA TRP A 601 -0.42 -25.15 8.70
C TRP A 601 -0.39 -26.55 8.07
N PRO A 602 -1.34 -26.90 7.18
CA PRO A 602 -1.42 -28.25 6.64
C PRO A 602 -0.17 -28.58 5.83
N GLY A 603 0.50 -29.67 6.19
CA GLY A 603 1.69 -30.18 5.51
C GLY A 603 1.39 -30.83 4.17
N PHE A 604 2.32 -31.67 3.71
CA PHE A 604 2.08 -32.58 2.60
C PHE A 604 1.08 -33.66 3.01
N ALA A 605 0.27 -34.11 2.06
CA ALA A 605 -0.38 -35.41 2.18
C ALA A 605 0.72 -36.48 2.30
N SER A 606 0.66 -37.33 3.33
CA SER A 606 1.65 -38.39 3.50
C SER A 606 1.52 -39.36 2.32
N SER A 607 2.55 -39.48 1.49
CA SER A 607 2.72 -40.76 0.79
C SER A 607 3.00 -41.77 1.89
N HIS A 608 2.10 -42.75 2.05
CA HIS A 608 2.45 -43.94 2.79
C HIS A 608 3.59 -44.62 2.01
N ASP A 609 4.82 -44.26 2.36
CA ASP A 609 6.01 -45.04 2.06
C ASP A 609 6.11 -46.22 3.04
#